data_AF-A0A0M7BB06-F1
#
_entry.id   AF-A0A0M7BB06-F1
#
_cell.length_a   1.000
_cell.length_b   1.000
_cell.length_c   1.000
_cell.angle_alpha   90.00
_cell.angle_beta   90.00
_cell.angle_gamma   90.00
#
_symmetry.space_group_name_H-M   'P 1'
#
loop_
_entity.id
_entity.type
_entity.pdbx_description
1 polymer ?
#
loop_
_entity_poly.entity_id
_entity_poly.type
_entity_poly.pdbx_seq_one_letter_code
_entity_poly.pdbx_strand_id
1 'polypeptide(L)' 'MGMSYKRAWQFVETMNAMFQEPLVRRIRGGAKGGGTQVTEAGEVVMTEFRTLEAEARRAGEPHVTWLRAMLNDIPERK' A
#
# COMPACT_ATOMS: atom_id res chain seq x y z
N MET A 1 -0.26 -4.16 -11.24
CA MET A 1 0.96 -4.24 -10.41
C MET A 1 2.26 -4.51 -11.19
N GLY A 2 2.23 -5.13 -12.38
CA GLY A 2 3.46 -5.34 -13.17
C GLY A 2 4.50 -6.25 -12.49
N MET A 3 4.07 -7.10 -11.54
CA MET A 3 4.96 -7.97 -10.76
C MET A 3 4.55 -9.43 -10.87
N SER A 4 5.50 -10.33 -10.66
CA SER A 4 5.25 -11.77 -10.63
C SER A 4 4.40 -12.17 -9.44
N TYR A 5 3.63 -13.25 -9.58
CA TYR A 5 2.86 -13.84 -8.49
C TYR A 5 3.73 -14.16 -7.27
N LYS A 6 4.93 -14.73 -7.49
CA LYS A 6 5.90 -15.01 -6.42
C LYS A 6 6.25 -13.75 -5.63
N ARG A 7 6.52 -12.64 -6.33
CA ARG A 7 6.84 -11.36 -5.69
C ARG A 7 5.66 -10.79 -4.92
N ALA A 8 4.46 -10.85 -5.48
CA ALA A 8 3.25 -10.44 -4.77
C ALA A 8 3.04 -11.26 -3.48
N TRP A 9 3.27 -12.57 -3.55
CA TRP A 9 3.14 -13.46 -2.40
C TRP A 9 4.19 -13.19 -1.31
N GLN A 10 5.44 -12.91 -1.69
CA GLN A 10 6.48 -12.49 -0.74
C GLN A 10 6.07 -11.22 0.02
N PHE A 11 5.44 -10.26 -0.64
CA PHE A 11 4.94 -9.07 0.06
C PHE A 11 3.83 -9.41 1.05
N VAL A 12 2.90 -10.31 0.70
CA VAL A 12 1.87 -10.80 1.62
C VAL A 12 2.48 -11.46 2.85
N GLU A 13 3.46 -12.34 2.66
CA GLU A 13 4.15 -13.01 3.77
C GLU A 13 4.88 -12.02 4.67
N THR A 14 5.61 -11.07 4.08
CA THR A 14 6.30 -10.02 4.84
C THR A 14 5.32 -9.18 5.65
N MET A 15 4.21 -8.73 5.04
CA MET A 15 3.19 -7.96 5.78
C MET A 15 2.60 -8.78 6.93
N ASN A 16 2.22 -10.04 6.70
CA ASN A 16 1.68 -10.88 7.77
C ASN A 16 2.67 -11.10 8.93
N ALA A 17 3.98 -11.08 8.68
CA ALA A 17 5.00 -11.24 9.71
C ALA A 17 5.32 -9.93 10.46
N MET A 18 5.02 -8.77 9.88
CA MET A 18 5.31 -7.46 10.47
C MET A 18 4.23 -7.00 11.46
N PHE A 19 3.01 -7.50 11.35
CA PHE A 19 1.88 -7.12 12.18
C PHE A 19 1.60 -8.17 13.26
N GLN A 20 0.95 -7.75 14.35
CA GLN A 20 0.58 -8.64 15.47
C GLN A 20 -0.40 -9.74 15.04
N GLU A 21 -1.26 -9.43 14.07
CA GLU A 21 -2.17 -10.37 13.44
C GLU A 21 -1.95 -10.39 11.92
N PRO A 22 -2.13 -11.54 11.25
CA PRO A 22 -1.97 -11.61 9.81
C PRO A 22 -3.01 -10.73 9.12
N LEU A 23 -2.58 -9.90 8.17
CA LEU A 23 -3.46 -9.00 7.40
C LEU A 23 -4.18 -9.72 6.26
N VAL A 24 -3.62 -10.82 5.78
CA VAL A 24 -4.17 -11.62 4.69
C VAL A 24 -4.10 -13.10 5.03
N ARG A 25 -5.23 -13.80 4.91
CA ARG A 25 -5.30 -15.25 5.13
C ARG A 25 -5.53 -16.00 3.83
N ARG A 26 -4.88 -17.16 3.69
CA ARG A 26 -5.24 -18.16 2.68
C ARG A 26 -6.43 -18.97 3.17
N ILE A 27 -7.44 -19.10 2.33
CA ILE A 27 -8.53 -20.05 2.52
C ILE A 27 -8.09 -21.35 1.86
N ARG A 28 -7.86 -22.40 2.64
CA ARG A 28 -7.60 -23.74 2.10
C ARG A 28 -8.79 -24.15 1.23
N GLY A 29 -8.51 -24.48 -0.02
CA GLY A 29 -9.52 -24.93 -0.97
C GLY A 29 -9.79 -26.42 -0.84
N GLY A 30 -11.07 -26.78 -0.71
CA GLY A 30 -11.56 -28.09 -1.17
C GLY A 30 -11.79 -28.08 -2.69
N ALA A 31 -12.64 -28.98 -3.20
CA ALA A 31 -12.87 -29.22 -4.64
C ALA A 31 -13.20 -27.99 -5.53
N LYS A 32 -13.49 -26.82 -4.95
CA LYS A 32 -13.79 -25.56 -5.68
C LYS A 32 -12.62 -24.56 -5.75
N GLY A 33 -11.43 -24.93 -5.27
CA GLY A 33 -10.24 -24.08 -5.33
C GLY A 33 -9.98 -23.29 -4.03
N GLY A 34 -8.70 -22.95 -3.81
CA GLY A 34 -8.25 -22.12 -2.69
C GLY A 34 -8.42 -20.63 -2.97
N GLY A 35 -8.59 -19.84 -1.92
CA GLY A 35 -8.80 -18.39 -2.02
C GLY A 35 -7.86 -17.61 -1.10
N THR A 36 -7.91 -16.29 -1.22
CA THR A 36 -7.20 -15.37 -0.34
C THR A 36 -8.17 -14.29 0.11
N GLN A 37 -8.15 -13.94 1.39
CA GLN A 37 -9.04 -12.93 1.95
C GLN A 37 -8.25 -11.99 2.87
N VAL A 38 -8.57 -10.71 2.82
CA VAL A 38 -8.12 -9.73 3.81
C VAL A 38 -8.79 -10.06 5.15
N THR A 39 -8.03 -9.99 6.24
CA THR A 39 -8.55 -10.22 7.59
C THR A 39 -9.16 -8.93 8.16
N GLU A 40 -9.86 -9.03 9.28
CA GLU A 40 -10.35 -7.83 9.98
C GLU A 40 -9.21 -6.89 10.37
N ALA A 41 -8.09 -7.42 10.90
CA ALA A 41 -6.88 -6.65 11.15
C ALA A 41 -6.34 -5.98 9.87
N GLY A 42 -6.40 -6.68 8.73
CA GLY A 42 -6.04 -6.12 7.42
C GLY A 42 -6.90 -4.92 7.00
N GLU A 43 -8.20 -5.00 7.20
CA GLU A 43 -9.13 -3.90 6.90
C GLU A 43 -8.90 -2.69 7.81
N VAL A 44 -8.64 -2.92 9.10
CA VAL A 44 -8.29 -1.85 10.05
C VAL A 44 -7.00 -1.15 9.62
N VAL A 45 -5.93 -1.91 9.34
CA VAL A 45 -4.65 -1.34 8.89
C VAL A 45 -4.81 -0.57 7.58
N MET A 46 -5.59 -1.09 6.63
CA MET A 46 -5.89 -0.39 5.38
C MET A 46 -6.58 0.95 5.63
N THR A 47 -7.57 0.97 6.52
CA THR A 47 -8.34 2.17 6.88
C THR A 47 -7.45 3.23 7.55
N GLU A 48 -6.64 2.83 8.52
CA GLU A 48 -5.70 3.72 9.20
C GLU A 48 -4.64 4.28 8.24
N PHE A 49 -4.10 3.44 7.35
CA PHE A 49 -3.14 3.90 6.35
C PHE A 49 -3.74 4.93 5.39
N ARG A 50 -4.97 4.70 4.90
CA ARG A 50 -5.66 5.66 4.02
C ARG A 50 -5.98 6.97 4.72
N THR A 51 -6.34 6.91 5.99
CA THR A 51 -6.56 8.10 6.83
C THR A 51 -5.26 8.87 6.96
N LEU A 52 -4.17 8.21 7.36
CA LEU A 52 -2.84 8.81 7.46
C LEU A 52 -2.39 9.45 6.14
N GLU A 53 -2.58 8.78 4.99
CA GLU A 53 -2.26 9.35 3.68
C GLU A 53 -3.03 10.65 3.40
N ALA A 54 -4.32 10.69 3.74
CA ALA A 54 -5.15 11.88 3.54
C ALA A 54 -4.71 13.04 4.45
N GLU A 55 -4.38 12.74 5.71
CA GLU A 55 -3.90 13.73 6.67
C GLU A 55 -2.53 14.27 6.28
N ALA A 56 -1.59 13.40 5.91
CA ALA A 56 -0.26 13.79 5.45
C ALA A 56 -0.35 14.66 4.19
N ARG A 57 -1.24 14.32 3.25
CA ARG A 57 -1.49 15.13 2.06
C ARG A 57 -2.03 16.51 2.43
N ARG A 58 -3.04 16.58 3.29
CA ARG A 58 -3.65 17.84 3.73
C ARG A 58 -2.65 18.73 4.47
N ALA A 59 -1.86 18.16 5.37
CA ALA A 59 -0.85 18.90 6.12
C ALA A 59 0.31 19.36 5.21
N GLY A 60 0.69 18.54 4.22
CA GLY A 60 1.77 18.84 3.29
C GLY A 60 1.41 19.79 2.15
N GLU A 61 0.11 19.95 1.83
CA GLU A 61 -0.35 20.69 0.66
C GLU A 61 0.19 22.12 0.56
N PRO A 62 0.21 22.96 1.62
CA PRO A 62 0.78 24.29 1.53
C PRO A 62 2.28 24.27 1.18
N HIS A 63 3.04 23.34 1.77
CA HIS A 63 4.47 23.19 1.52
C HIS A 63 4.76 22.69 0.10
N VAL A 64 4.01 21.70 -0.36
CA VAL A 64 4.12 21.17 -1.73
C VAL A 64 3.75 22.25 -2.74
N THR A 65 2.73 23.06 -2.47
CA THR A 65 2.33 24.18 -3.34
C THR A 65 3.43 25.22 -3.44
N TRP A 66 4.02 25.61 -2.30
CA TRP A 66 5.14 26.55 -2.29
C TRP A 66 6.35 26.02 -3.07
N LEU A 67 6.73 24.76 -2.84
CA LEU A 67 7.85 24.13 -3.56
C LEU A 67 7.57 24.08 -5.07
N ARG A 68 6.35 23.71 -5.48
CA ARG A 68 5.95 23.66 -6.90
C ARG A 68 6.06 25.02 -7.57
N ALA A 69 5.70 26.10 -6.88
CA ALA A 69 5.83 27.46 -7.41
C ALA A 69 7.30 27.88 -7.62
N MET A 70 8.26 27.18 -7.01
CA MET A 70 9.70 27.45 -7.14
C MET A 70 10.42 26.56 -8.14
N LEU A 71 9.72 25.60 -8.74
CA LEU A 71 10.29 24.77 -9.80
C LEU A 71 10.37 25.58 -11.10
N ASN A 72 11.52 25.53 -11.75
CA ASN A 72 11.65 25.91 -13.16
C ASN A 72 11.44 24.67 -14.03
N ASP A 73 11.22 24.88 -15.32
CA ASP A 73 11.21 23.79 -16.29
C ASP A 73 12.52 22.98 -16.20
N ILE A 74 12.39 21.66 -16.34
CA ILE A 74 13.56 20.78 -16.42
C ILE A 74 14.37 21.23 -17.64
N PRO A 75 15.63 21.67 -17.48
CA PRO A 75 16.43 22.14 -18.60
C PRO A 75 16.55 21.02 -19.64
N GLU A 76 16.29 21.33 -20.90
CA GLU A 76 16.60 20.39 -21.97
C GLU A 76 18.11 20.12 -21.96
N ARG A 77 18.48 18.84 -21.87
CA ARG A 77 19.87 18.41 -22.00
C ARG A 77 20.36 18.81 -23.39
N LYS A 78 21.37 19.69 -23.45
CA LYS A 78 22.21 19.88 -24.64
C LYS A 78 23.05 18.65 -24.92
#